data_AF-A0A6J1TYB4-F1
#
_entry.id   AF-A0A6J1TYB4-F1
#
_cell.length_a   1.000
_cell.length_b   1.000
_cell.length_c   1.000
_cell.angle_alpha   90.00
_cell.angle_beta   90.00
_cell.angle_gamma   90.00
#
_symmetry.space_group_name_H-M   'P 1'
#
loop_
_entity.id
_entity.type
_entity.pdbx_description
1 polymer ?
#
loop_
_entity_poly.entity_id
_entity_poly.type
_entity_poly.pdbx_seq_one_letter_code
_entity_poly.pdbx_strand_id
1 'polypeptide(L)'
;MGAALSTLGNIVLFPVYFVISLIKRLFSKSLPPITLENPDVKYALRLIDKEHISHDTRKFRFALPSPRHVLGLPVGQHVYLSARIDGNLVIRPYTPVSSDDDKGFVDLVVKIYFKGVNPKFPEGGKMSQYLENLKMGDTIDFRGPSGLLVYEGKGVFAIRPDKKSEPVLKQVKYVGMIAGGTGITPMLQLIRAIVKDKEDPTICYLLFANQVGQFPSFPH
;
A
#
# COMPACT_ATOMS: atom_id res chain seq x y z
N MET A 1 29.13 19.71 -55.01
CA MET A 1 29.25 20.23 -53.62
C MET A 1 28.24 19.64 -52.62
N GLY A 2 27.24 18.82 -53.00
CA GLY A 2 26.25 18.28 -52.05
C GLY A 2 26.66 17.03 -51.26
N ALA A 3 27.58 16.20 -51.78
CA ALA A 3 27.94 14.92 -51.15
C ALA A 3 28.91 15.05 -49.95
N ALA A 4 29.75 16.10 -49.92
CA ALA A 4 30.70 16.30 -48.82
C ALA A 4 30.04 16.85 -47.54
N LEU A 5 28.97 17.65 -47.70
CA LEU A 5 28.19 18.20 -46.58
C LEU A 5 27.36 17.13 -45.87
N SER A 6 26.83 16.13 -46.58
CA SER A 6 26.05 15.04 -45.98
C SER A 6 26.92 14.05 -45.19
N THR A 7 28.16 13.81 -45.66
CA THR A 7 29.13 12.97 -44.93
C THR A 7 29.62 13.64 -43.65
N LEU A 8 29.85 14.96 -43.66
CA LEU A 8 30.26 15.72 -42.47
C LEU A 8 29.14 15.79 -41.41
N GLY A 9 27.88 15.94 -41.83
CA GLY A 9 26.72 15.90 -40.92
C GLY A 9 26.60 14.58 -40.17
N ASN A 10 26.80 13.46 -40.86
CA ASN A 10 26.71 12.12 -40.24
C ASN A 10 27.86 11.81 -39.27
N ILE A 11 29.07 12.30 -39.54
CA ILE A 11 30.26 12.09 -38.68
C ILE A 11 30.15 12.86 -37.36
N VAL A 12 29.47 14.01 -37.33
CA VAL A 12 29.33 14.84 -36.11
C VAL A 12 28.02 14.54 -35.36
N LEU A 13 26.93 14.27 -36.06
CA LEU A 13 25.63 14.01 -35.42
C LEU A 13 25.57 12.64 -34.74
N PHE A 14 26.23 11.62 -35.28
CA PHE A 14 26.16 10.27 -34.74
C PHE A 14 26.89 10.11 -33.39
N PRO A 15 28.12 10.63 -33.19
CA PRO A 15 28.79 10.59 -31.89
C PRO A 15 28.06 11.43 -30.84
N VAL A 16 27.53 12.60 -31.22
CA VAL A 16 26.75 13.46 -30.32
C VAL A 16 25.45 12.77 -29.90
N TYR A 17 24.72 12.17 -30.83
CA TYR A 17 23.54 11.36 -30.54
C TYR A 17 23.88 10.16 -29.65
N PHE A 18 24.97 9.47 -29.93
CA PHE A 18 25.43 8.32 -29.14
C PHE A 18 25.78 8.73 -27.70
N VAL A 19 26.54 9.81 -27.52
CA VAL A 19 26.88 10.38 -26.21
C VAL A 19 25.62 10.84 -25.48
N ILE A 20 24.68 11.52 -26.14
CA ILE A 20 23.40 11.91 -25.55
C ILE A 20 22.57 10.67 -25.17
N SER A 21 22.57 9.60 -25.97
CA SER A 21 21.87 8.36 -25.65
C SER A 21 22.52 7.62 -24.48
N LEU A 22 23.85 7.66 -24.39
CA LEU A 22 24.63 7.03 -23.34
C LEU A 22 24.40 7.76 -22.01
N ILE A 23 24.42 9.10 -22.05
CA ILE A 23 24.03 9.97 -20.94
C ILE A 23 22.58 9.70 -20.56
N LYS A 24 21.63 9.68 -21.50
CA LYS A 24 20.22 9.36 -21.21
C LYS A 24 20.05 7.97 -20.61
N ARG A 25 20.84 6.96 -21.01
CA ARG A 25 20.83 5.62 -20.40
C ARG A 25 21.46 5.60 -19.02
N LEU A 26 22.56 6.32 -18.82
CA LEU A 26 23.25 6.47 -17.52
C LEU A 26 22.38 7.22 -16.50
N PHE A 27 21.55 8.18 -16.96
CA PHE A 27 20.67 8.98 -16.12
C PHE A 27 19.19 8.58 -16.20
N SER A 28 18.83 7.54 -16.95
CA SER A 28 17.48 6.99 -16.95
C SER A 28 17.27 6.24 -15.64
N LYS A 29 16.56 6.87 -14.70
CA LYS A 29 16.06 6.16 -13.52
C LYS A 29 15.04 5.14 -13.99
N SER A 30 15.42 3.86 -14.00
CA SER A 30 14.46 2.77 -14.24
C SER A 30 13.37 2.87 -13.17
N LEU A 31 12.10 2.84 -13.58
CA LEU A 31 10.99 2.74 -12.64
C LEU A 31 11.19 1.50 -11.74
N PRO A 32 10.84 1.58 -10.45
CA PRO A 32 10.93 0.42 -9.58
C PRO A 32 9.98 -0.68 -10.09
N PRO A 33 10.40 -1.95 -10.06
CA PRO A 33 9.50 -3.05 -10.39
C PRO A 33 8.33 -3.11 -9.38
N ILE A 34 7.15 -3.45 -9.87
CA ILE A 34 5.91 -3.51 -9.10
C ILE A 34 5.65 -4.95 -8.69
N THR A 35 5.23 -5.16 -7.44
CA THR A 35 4.90 -6.51 -6.94
C THR A 35 3.51 -6.97 -7.39
N LEU A 36 2.51 -6.10 -7.28
CA LEU A 36 1.11 -6.41 -7.61
C LEU A 36 0.80 -6.14 -9.09
N GLU A 37 1.44 -6.90 -9.99
CA GLU A 37 1.28 -6.71 -11.44
C GLU A 37 -0.11 -7.10 -11.97
N ASN A 38 -0.76 -8.06 -11.31
CA ASN A 38 -2.07 -8.58 -11.66
C ASN A 38 -2.96 -8.75 -10.41
N PRO A 39 -4.16 -8.14 -10.37
CA PRO A 39 -5.05 -8.15 -9.21
C PRO A 39 -5.70 -9.50 -8.89
N ASP A 40 -5.61 -10.47 -9.79
CA ASP A 40 -6.13 -11.83 -9.59
C ASP A 40 -5.06 -12.82 -9.16
N VAL A 41 -3.78 -12.46 -9.30
CA VAL A 41 -2.64 -13.29 -8.91
C VAL A 41 -2.35 -13.11 -7.41
N LYS A 42 -1.95 -14.21 -6.77
CA LYS A 42 -1.51 -14.22 -5.37
C LYS A 42 0.01 -14.18 -5.31
N TYR A 43 0.53 -13.30 -4.47
CA TYR A 43 1.96 -13.12 -4.22
C TYR A 43 2.26 -13.51 -2.77
N ALA A 44 2.97 -14.62 -2.57
CA ALA A 44 3.37 -15.07 -1.23
C ALA A 44 4.50 -14.18 -0.71
N LEU A 45 4.19 -13.27 0.23
CA LEU A 45 5.18 -12.36 0.80
C LEU A 45 5.62 -12.84 2.17
N ARG A 46 6.92 -12.74 2.42
CA ARG A 46 7.59 -13.29 3.62
C ARG A 46 7.59 -12.29 4.76
N LEU A 47 7.16 -12.70 5.94
CA LEU A 47 7.28 -11.90 7.17
C LEU A 47 8.77 -11.73 7.54
N ILE A 48 9.23 -10.48 7.59
CA ILE A 48 10.62 -10.12 7.89
C ILE A 48 10.78 -9.25 9.13
N ASP A 49 9.68 -8.70 9.67
CA ASP A 49 9.68 -8.04 10.98
C ASP A 49 8.27 -8.04 11.58
N LYS A 50 8.19 -8.07 12.92
CA LYS A 50 6.95 -7.96 13.70
C LYS A 50 7.19 -7.11 14.93
N GLU A 51 6.63 -5.91 14.93
CA GLU A 51 6.75 -4.97 16.04
C GLU A 51 5.48 -4.98 16.91
N HIS A 52 5.66 -5.00 18.23
CA HIS A 52 4.58 -4.85 19.21
C HIS A 52 4.31 -3.38 19.48
N ILE A 53 3.17 -2.86 19.00
CA ILE A 53 2.77 -1.45 19.20
C ILE A 53 2.02 -1.26 20.52
N SER A 54 1.08 -2.16 20.84
CA SER A 54 0.27 -2.13 22.07
C SER A 54 -0.03 -3.54 22.56
N HIS A 55 -0.88 -3.72 23.56
CA HIS A 55 -1.33 -5.06 23.99
C HIS A 55 -1.99 -5.85 22.86
N ASP A 56 -2.73 -5.18 21.98
CA ASP A 56 -3.53 -5.79 20.91
C ASP A 56 -3.19 -5.28 19.51
N THR A 57 -2.10 -4.54 19.31
CA THR A 57 -1.73 -4.00 17.99
C THR A 57 -0.30 -4.36 17.62
N ARG A 58 -0.12 -4.75 16.36
CA ARG A 58 1.18 -5.10 15.78
C ARG A 58 1.42 -4.36 14.48
N LYS A 59 2.68 -4.12 14.15
CA LYS A 59 3.13 -3.81 12.79
C LYS A 59 3.80 -5.05 12.20
N PHE A 60 3.29 -5.54 11.10
CA PHE A 60 3.88 -6.65 10.34
C PHE A 60 4.56 -6.09 9.10
N ARG A 61 5.83 -6.42 8.91
CA ARG A 61 6.58 -6.07 7.70
C ARG A 61 6.82 -7.30 6.85
N PHE A 62 6.38 -7.24 5.60
CA PHE A 62 6.62 -8.31 4.63
C PHE A 62 7.61 -7.86 3.57
N ALA A 63 8.54 -8.74 3.20
CA ALA A 63 9.48 -8.48 2.12
C ALA A 63 8.77 -8.53 0.76
N LEU A 64 9.04 -7.55 -0.09
CA LEU A 64 8.72 -7.59 -1.51
C LEU A 64 9.76 -8.47 -2.26
N PRO A 65 9.52 -8.85 -3.54
CA PRO A 65 10.39 -9.77 -4.26
C PRO A 65 11.87 -9.35 -4.36
N SER A 66 12.16 -8.05 -4.24
CA SER A 66 13.53 -7.55 -4.10
C SER A 66 13.57 -6.23 -3.32
N PRO A 67 14.74 -5.81 -2.80
CA PRO A 67 14.92 -4.49 -2.18
C PRO A 67 14.58 -3.28 -3.07
N ARG A 68 14.48 -3.47 -4.40
CA ARG A 68 14.12 -2.42 -5.36
C ARG A 68 12.62 -2.35 -5.68
N HIS A 69 11.87 -3.39 -5.33
CA HIS A 69 10.44 -3.47 -5.65
C HIS A 69 9.65 -2.48 -4.81
N VAL A 70 8.54 -2.02 -5.36
CA VAL A 70 7.45 -1.36 -4.63
C VAL A 70 6.21 -2.26 -4.67
N LEU A 71 5.21 -1.97 -3.85
CA LEU A 71 4.03 -2.82 -3.79
C LEU A 71 3.19 -2.68 -5.08
N GLY A 72 3.05 -1.46 -5.59
CA GLY A 72 2.14 -1.12 -6.69
C GLY A 72 0.72 -0.92 -6.20
N LEU A 73 0.54 -0.11 -5.17
CA LEU A 73 -0.76 0.13 -4.55
C LEU A 73 -1.17 1.60 -4.70
N PRO A 74 -2.09 1.90 -5.63
CA PRO A 74 -2.66 3.24 -5.75
C PRO A 74 -3.27 3.73 -4.43
N VAL A 75 -3.06 5.00 -4.11
CA VAL A 75 -3.59 5.62 -2.89
C VAL A 75 -5.12 5.56 -2.90
N GLY A 76 -5.72 5.05 -1.83
CA GLY A 76 -7.17 4.80 -1.74
C GLY A 76 -7.58 3.33 -1.97
N GLN A 77 -6.65 2.49 -2.42
CA GLN A 77 -6.85 1.05 -2.57
C GLN A 77 -6.20 0.24 -1.45
N HIS A 78 -6.61 -1.02 -1.34
CA HIS A 78 -6.16 -1.99 -0.34
C HIS A 78 -5.72 -3.31 -0.99
N VAL A 79 -5.12 -4.18 -0.19
CA VAL A 79 -4.78 -5.57 -0.57
C VAL A 79 -5.69 -6.55 0.17
N TYR A 80 -5.85 -7.75 -0.38
CA TYR A 80 -6.41 -8.89 0.31
C TYR A 80 -5.30 -9.81 0.79
N LEU A 81 -5.37 -10.22 2.05
CA LEU A 81 -4.62 -11.36 2.56
C LEU A 81 -5.48 -12.61 2.48
N SER A 82 -4.91 -13.72 2.03
CA SER A 82 -5.58 -15.02 2.05
C SER A 82 -4.75 -16.11 2.71
N ALA A 83 -5.39 -16.92 3.55
CA ALA A 83 -4.78 -18.07 4.21
C ALA A 83 -5.81 -19.18 4.43
N ARG A 84 -5.35 -20.43 4.52
CA ARG A 84 -6.18 -21.55 5.00
C ARG A 84 -6.04 -21.63 6.52
N ILE A 85 -7.14 -21.38 7.23
CA ILE A 85 -7.22 -21.37 8.70
C ILE A 85 -8.27 -22.39 9.09
N ASP A 86 -7.88 -23.44 9.83
CA ASP A 86 -8.76 -24.55 10.23
C ASP A 86 -9.51 -25.17 9.04
N GLY A 87 -8.77 -25.46 7.97
CA GLY A 87 -9.31 -26.01 6.71
C GLY A 87 -10.08 -25.03 5.83
N ASN A 88 -10.41 -23.83 6.32
CA ASN A 88 -11.22 -22.85 5.61
C ASN A 88 -10.37 -21.76 4.96
N LEU A 89 -10.71 -21.37 3.73
CA LEU A 89 -10.10 -20.21 3.08
C LEU A 89 -10.64 -18.92 3.70
N VAL A 90 -9.77 -18.16 4.37
CA VAL A 90 -10.11 -16.86 4.95
C VAL A 90 -9.44 -15.76 4.14
N ILE A 91 -10.24 -14.80 3.66
CA ILE A 91 -9.78 -13.65 2.88
C ILE A 91 -10.19 -12.38 3.61
N ARG A 92 -9.25 -11.46 3.86
CA ARG A 92 -9.54 -10.18 4.54
C ARG A 92 -8.79 -9.01 3.89
N PRO A 93 -9.44 -7.85 3.74
CA PRO A 93 -8.79 -6.65 3.22
C PRO A 93 -7.93 -5.99 4.30
N TYR A 94 -6.79 -5.44 3.89
CA TYR A 94 -5.90 -4.62 4.69
C TYR A 94 -5.37 -3.45 3.85
N THR A 95 -5.35 -2.26 4.43
CA THR A 95 -4.71 -1.10 3.79
C THR A 95 -3.33 -0.93 4.40
N PRO A 96 -2.24 -1.11 3.63
CA PRO A 96 -0.89 -0.86 4.10
C PRO A 96 -0.71 0.57 4.61
N VAL A 97 0.20 0.72 5.58
CA VAL A 97 0.61 2.03 6.10
C VAL A 97 1.92 2.53 5.47
N SER A 98 2.60 1.67 4.71
CA SER A 98 3.66 2.02 3.76
C SER A 98 3.08 2.50 2.42
N SER A 99 3.88 3.18 1.60
CA SER A 99 3.52 3.60 0.24
C SER A 99 4.49 3.03 -0.81
N ASP A 100 4.24 3.29 -2.09
CA ASP A 100 5.18 2.94 -3.17
C ASP A 100 6.47 3.78 -3.18
N ASP A 101 6.68 4.62 -2.16
CA ASP A 101 7.98 5.24 -1.87
C ASP A 101 8.88 4.32 -1.05
N ASP A 102 8.27 3.42 -0.29
CA ASP A 102 8.94 2.43 0.53
C ASP A 102 9.34 1.24 -0.35
N LYS A 103 10.65 1.05 -0.50
CA LYS A 103 11.18 -0.01 -1.37
C LYS A 103 11.53 -1.26 -0.56
N GLY A 104 11.21 -2.41 -1.14
CA GLY A 104 11.61 -3.72 -0.63
C GLY A 104 10.71 -4.31 0.45
N PHE A 105 9.74 -3.56 0.97
CA PHE A 105 8.82 -4.06 1.98
C PHE A 105 7.41 -3.46 1.89
N VAL A 106 6.47 -4.08 2.58
CA VAL A 106 5.13 -3.55 2.87
C VAL A 106 4.82 -3.69 4.36
N ASP A 107 4.31 -2.62 4.97
CA ASP A 107 3.93 -2.59 6.39
C ASP A 107 2.40 -2.62 6.55
N LEU A 108 1.92 -3.55 7.38
CA LEU A 108 0.54 -3.63 7.82
C LEU A 108 0.44 -3.39 9.33
N VAL A 109 -0.40 -2.46 9.75
CA VAL A 109 -0.76 -2.29 11.17
C VAL A 109 -2.09 -2.99 11.42
N VAL A 110 -2.08 -3.97 12.32
CA VAL A 110 -3.20 -4.86 12.55
C VAL A 110 -3.54 -4.93 14.03
N LYS A 111 -4.81 -4.70 14.35
CA LYS A 111 -5.38 -5.00 15.66
C LYS A 111 -5.68 -6.50 15.76
N ILE A 112 -5.10 -7.15 16.76
CA ILE A 112 -5.28 -8.55 17.09
C ILE A 112 -6.55 -8.69 17.93
N TYR A 113 -7.48 -9.50 17.43
CA TYR A 113 -8.72 -9.80 18.12
C TYR A 113 -8.55 -11.16 18.79
N PHE A 114 -8.02 -11.17 20.02
CA PHE A 114 -7.75 -12.41 20.75
C PHE A 114 -9.05 -13.13 21.16
N LYS A 115 -9.02 -14.46 21.10
CA LYS A 115 -10.07 -15.31 21.67
C LYS A 115 -10.23 -15.06 23.19
N GLY A 116 -11.46 -15.19 23.68
CA GLY A 116 -11.80 -15.06 25.10
C GLY A 116 -11.82 -13.63 25.66
N VAL A 117 -11.52 -12.60 24.86
CA VAL A 117 -11.49 -11.20 25.34
C VAL A 117 -12.87 -10.53 25.22
N ASN A 118 -13.54 -10.69 24.08
CA ASN A 118 -14.84 -10.05 23.84
C ASN A 118 -15.97 -11.09 23.99
N PRO A 119 -16.89 -10.95 24.97
CA PRO A 119 -17.99 -11.90 25.16
C PRO A 119 -18.91 -12.06 23.94
N LYS A 120 -19.04 -11.02 23.09
CA LYS A 120 -19.82 -11.08 21.85
C LYS A 120 -19.08 -11.83 20.73
N PHE A 121 -17.75 -11.94 20.82
CA PHE A 121 -16.89 -12.58 19.83
C PHE A 121 -15.87 -13.50 20.53
N PRO A 122 -16.33 -14.58 21.18
CA PRO A 122 -15.48 -15.42 22.02
C PRO A 122 -14.33 -16.09 21.25
N GLU A 123 -14.53 -16.40 19.97
CA GLU A 123 -13.51 -17.01 19.11
C GLU A 123 -12.43 -16.02 18.60
N GLY A 124 -12.63 -14.71 18.82
CA GLY A 124 -11.75 -13.67 18.31
C GLY A 124 -11.75 -13.55 16.78
N GLY A 125 -10.70 -12.96 16.23
CA GLY A 125 -10.53 -12.74 14.80
C GLY A 125 -9.66 -13.81 14.15
N LYS A 126 -10.20 -14.53 13.16
CA LYS A 126 -9.47 -15.61 12.45
C LYS A 126 -8.15 -15.13 11.84
N MET A 127 -8.22 -14.16 10.93
CA MET A 127 -7.02 -13.67 10.22
C MET A 127 -6.06 -12.92 11.14
N SER A 128 -6.55 -12.12 12.09
CA SER A 128 -5.66 -11.37 12.97
C SER A 128 -4.91 -12.27 13.96
N GLN A 129 -5.54 -13.30 14.51
CA GLN A 129 -4.84 -14.31 15.32
C GLN A 129 -3.90 -15.18 14.47
N TYR A 130 -4.25 -15.49 13.22
CA TYR A 130 -3.35 -16.17 12.30
C TYR A 130 -2.08 -15.35 12.04
N LEU A 131 -2.20 -14.04 11.77
CA LEU A 131 -1.06 -13.13 11.62
C LEU A 131 -0.22 -13.06 12.89
N GLU A 132 -0.84 -12.96 14.07
CA GLU A 132 -0.11 -12.97 15.35
C GLU A 132 0.74 -14.23 15.51
N ASN A 133 0.27 -15.37 15.03
CA ASN A 133 0.96 -16.65 15.13
C ASN A 133 2.00 -16.93 14.03
N LEU A 134 2.08 -16.08 12.99
CA LEU A 134 3.12 -16.22 11.97
C LEU A 134 4.52 -16.10 12.58
N LYS A 135 5.42 -16.99 12.21
CA LYS A 135 6.84 -16.93 12.57
C LYS A 135 7.60 -16.10 11.55
N MET A 136 8.75 -15.60 11.98
CA MET A 136 9.70 -14.95 11.07
C MET A 136 10.05 -15.90 9.93
N GLY A 137 9.95 -15.42 8.69
CA GLY A 137 10.17 -16.25 7.51
C GLY A 137 8.94 -16.95 6.94
N ASP A 138 7.83 -17.03 7.68
CA ASP A 138 6.56 -17.53 7.12
C ASP A 138 6.03 -16.59 6.05
N THR A 139 5.24 -17.12 5.12
CA THR A 139 4.64 -16.36 4.02
C THR A 139 3.13 -16.30 4.12
N ILE A 140 2.54 -15.22 3.60
CA ILE A 140 1.10 -15.11 3.39
C ILE A 140 0.81 -14.55 1.99
N ASP A 141 -0.30 -15.00 1.39
CA ASP A 141 -0.71 -14.56 0.06
C ASP A 141 -1.30 -13.15 0.09
N PHE A 142 -0.65 -12.23 -0.62
CA PHE A 142 -1.16 -10.90 -0.96
C PHE A 142 -1.82 -10.93 -2.33
N ARG A 143 -2.94 -10.24 -2.48
CA ARG A 143 -3.61 -10.03 -3.77
C ARG A 143 -4.19 -8.62 -3.86
N GLY A 144 -4.02 -7.98 -5.01
CA GLY A 144 -4.49 -6.62 -5.24
C GLY A 144 -3.75 -5.99 -6.43
N PRO A 145 -3.91 -4.67 -6.64
CA PRO A 145 -4.64 -3.74 -5.79
C PRO A 145 -6.17 -3.87 -5.96
N SER A 146 -6.95 -3.41 -4.97
CA SER A 146 -8.42 -3.46 -4.99
C SER A 146 -9.03 -2.25 -4.28
N GLY A 147 -10.13 -1.72 -4.83
CA GLY A 147 -10.85 -0.58 -4.27
C GLY A 147 -11.50 0.23 -5.38
N LEU A 148 -12.58 0.92 -5.05
CA LEU A 148 -13.33 1.74 -6.01
C LEU A 148 -12.84 3.19 -6.06
N LEU A 149 -11.96 3.59 -5.15
CA LEU A 149 -11.46 4.95 -5.02
C LEU A 149 -9.95 4.95 -5.23
N VAL A 150 -9.48 5.88 -6.06
CA VAL A 150 -8.06 6.23 -6.21
C VAL A 150 -7.91 7.73 -6.02
N TYR A 151 -6.93 8.13 -5.23
CA TYR A 151 -6.51 9.52 -5.11
C TYR A 151 -5.39 9.80 -6.12
N GLU A 152 -5.66 10.68 -7.09
CA GLU A 152 -4.72 11.03 -8.17
C GLU A 152 -3.82 12.23 -7.81
N GLY A 153 -3.98 12.79 -6.60
CA GLY A 153 -3.26 13.96 -6.12
C GLY A 153 -4.03 15.27 -6.35
N LYS A 154 -3.62 16.32 -5.62
CA LYS A 154 -4.09 17.71 -5.79
C LYS A 154 -5.62 17.83 -5.75
N GLY A 155 -6.22 17.06 -4.86
CA GLY A 155 -7.65 17.02 -4.60
C GLY A 155 -8.48 16.19 -5.58
N VAL A 156 -7.86 15.49 -6.53
CA VAL A 156 -8.56 14.68 -7.54
C VAL A 156 -8.77 13.25 -7.06
N PHE A 157 -10.01 12.81 -7.07
CA PHE A 157 -10.44 11.46 -6.74
C PHE A 157 -11.08 10.79 -7.94
N ALA A 158 -10.57 9.65 -8.36
CA ALA A 158 -11.20 8.75 -9.31
C ALA A 158 -12.07 7.74 -8.55
N ILE A 159 -13.39 7.84 -8.66
CA ILE A 159 -14.34 6.99 -7.92
C ILE A 159 -15.21 6.21 -8.88
N ARG A 160 -15.09 4.88 -8.85
CA ARG A 160 -15.97 3.98 -9.61
C ARG A 160 -17.26 3.70 -8.82
N PRO A 161 -18.45 3.80 -9.42
CA PRO A 161 -19.70 3.38 -8.79
C PRO A 161 -19.72 1.88 -8.44
N ASP A 162 -19.10 1.07 -9.29
CA ASP A 162 -18.94 -0.37 -9.16
C ASP A 162 -17.68 -0.84 -9.90
N LYS A 163 -17.33 -2.12 -9.81
CA LYS A 163 -16.08 -2.65 -10.39
C LYS A 163 -16.01 -2.62 -11.92
N LYS A 164 -17.14 -2.50 -12.62
CA LYS A 164 -17.23 -2.56 -14.08
C LYS A 164 -17.38 -1.18 -14.72
N SER A 165 -17.86 -0.21 -13.96
CA SER A 165 -18.03 1.16 -14.40
C SER A 165 -16.71 1.93 -14.47
N GLU A 166 -16.61 2.87 -15.41
CA GLU A 166 -15.50 3.83 -15.48
C GLU A 166 -15.49 4.78 -14.27
N PRO A 167 -14.30 5.29 -13.86
CA PRO A 167 -14.21 6.17 -12.71
C PRO A 167 -14.79 7.53 -13.03
N VAL A 168 -15.54 8.09 -12.09
CA VAL A 168 -15.96 9.47 -12.09
C VAL A 168 -14.91 10.29 -11.35
N LEU A 169 -14.30 11.25 -12.03
CA LEU A 169 -13.34 12.17 -11.43
C LEU A 169 -14.07 13.23 -10.61
N LYS A 170 -13.63 13.43 -9.37
CA LYS A 170 -14.12 14.48 -8.46
C LYS A 170 -12.94 15.26 -7.92
N GLN A 171 -12.91 16.55 -8.19
CA GLN A 171 -11.93 17.45 -7.59
C GLN A 171 -12.55 18.14 -6.37
N VAL A 172 -11.87 18.07 -5.24
CA VAL A 172 -12.32 18.66 -3.98
C VAL A 172 -11.19 19.44 -3.32
N LYS A 173 -11.57 20.44 -2.52
CA LYS A 173 -10.64 21.18 -1.66
C LYS A 173 -10.58 20.61 -0.24
N TYR A 174 -11.68 19.98 0.19
CA TYR A 174 -11.86 19.49 1.55
C TYR A 174 -12.29 18.03 1.53
N VAL A 175 -11.68 17.22 2.39
CA VAL A 175 -12.00 15.80 2.55
C VAL A 175 -12.39 15.56 4.01
N GLY A 176 -13.68 15.30 4.23
CA GLY A 176 -14.18 14.81 5.52
C GLY A 176 -13.95 13.31 5.65
N MET A 177 -13.30 12.89 6.73
CA MET A 177 -12.98 11.49 7.02
C MET A 177 -13.54 11.11 8.38
N ILE A 178 -14.26 9.99 8.42
CA ILE A 178 -14.79 9.41 9.65
C ILE A 178 -14.25 7.98 9.76
N ALA A 179 -13.49 7.70 10.80
CA ALA A 179 -12.87 6.41 11.02
C ALA A 179 -13.21 5.83 12.40
N GLY A 180 -13.25 4.50 12.46
CA GLY A 180 -13.49 3.74 13.69
C GLY A 180 -12.48 2.60 13.85
N GLY A 181 -11.76 2.54 14.97
CA GLY A 181 -10.80 1.46 15.25
C GLY A 181 -9.78 1.23 14.12
N THR A 182 -9.75 0.02 13.56
CA THR A 182 -8.84 -0.36 12.45
C THR A 182 -9.17 0.32 11.12
N GLY A 183 -10.35 0.94 11.00
CA GLY A 183 -10.76 1.71 9.81
C GLY A 183 -9.99 3.03 9.60
N ILE A 184 -9.01 3.33 10.43
CA ILE A 184 -8.13 4.51 10.26
C ILE A 184 -7.10 4.33 9.15
N THR A 185 -6.71 3.10 8.79
CA THR A 185 -5.60 2.85 7.85
C THR A 185 -5.84 3.38 6.43
N PRO A 186 -7.03 3.28 5.81
CA PRO A 186 -7.28 3.97 4.54
C PRO A 186 -7.14 5.48 4.67
N MET A 187 -7.66 6.08 5.75
CA MET A 187 -7.58 7.53 5.97
C MET A 187 -6.13 7.98 6.12
N LEU A 188 -5.33 7.22 6.87
CA LEU A 188 -3.90 7.51 7.05
C LEU A 188 -3.13 7.44 5.73
N GLN A 189 -3.46 6.48 4.85
CA GLN A 189 -2.86 6.38 3.52
C GLN A 189 -3.11 7.65 2.69
N LEU A 190 -4.35 8.14 2.67
CA LEU A 190 -4.70 9.39 1.98
C LEU A 190 -4.03 10.61 2.61
N ILE A 191 -4.11 10.76 3.95
CA ILE A 191 -3.50 11.90 4.66
C ILE A 191 -2.00 11.97 4.39
N ARG A 192 -1.29 10.83 4.41
CA ARG A 192 0.14 10.79 4.11
C ARG A 192 0.45 11.19 2.68
N ALA A 193 -0.34 10.74 1.71
CA ALA A 193 -0.16 11.12 0.31
C ALA A 193 -0.34 12.63 0.11
N ILE A 194 -1.40 13.21 0.70
CA ILE A 194 -1.71 14.64 0.62
C ILE A 194 -0.62 15.48 1.29
N VAL A 195 -0.27 15.18 2.55
CA VAL A 195 0.71 15.97 3.33
C VAL A 195 2.12 15.88 2.73
N LYS A 196 2.43 14.80 2.03
CA LYS A 196 3.72 14.61 1.37
C LYS A 196 3.90 15.56 0.18
N ASP A 197 2.85 15.82 -0.60
CA ASP A 197 2.91 16.77 -1.70
C ASP A 197 2.65 18.20 -1.20
N LYS A 198 3.70 19.01 -1.14
CA LYS A 198 3.62 20.40 -0.68
C LYS A 198 2.78 21.30 -1.60
N GLU A 199 2.54 20.87 -2.84
CA GLU A 199 1.70 21.59 -3.79
C GLU A 199 0.24 21.13 -3.75
N ASP A 200 -0.09 20.15 -2.92
CA ASP A 200 -1.44 19.65 -2.76
C ASP A 200 -2.23 20.55 -1.80
N PRO A 201 -3.26 21.29 -2.28
CA PRO A 201 -4.00 22.22 -1.43
C PRO A 201 -5.10 21.52 -0.62
N THR A 202 -5.22 20.19 -0.69
CA THR A 202 -6.32 19.45 -0.08
C THR A 202 -6.26 19.50 1.44
N ILE A 203 -7.37 19.89 2.07
CA ILE A 203 -7.48 19.94 3.53
C ILE A 203 -8.27 18.73 4.03
N CYS A 204 -7.70 18.01 4.99
CA CYS A 204 -8.25 16.82 5.60
C CYS A 204 -8.88 17.12 6.97
N TYR A 205 -10.16 16.80 7.15
CA TYR A 205 -10.81 16.81 8.47
C TYR A 205 -11.09 15.38 8.91
N LEU A 206 -10.42 14.92 9.96
CA LEU A 206 -10.57 13.56 10.49
C LEU A 206 -11.33 13.56 11.81
N LEU A 207 -12.44 12.83 11.85
CA LEU A 207 -13.10 12.39 13.07
C LEU A 207 -12.75 10.91 13.30
N PHE A 208 -11.99 10.62 14.36
CA PHE A 208 -11.59 9.25 14.69
C PHE A 208 -12.19 8.79 16.02
N ALA A 209 -12.98 7.73 15.97
CA ALA A 209 -13.59 7.09 17.13
C ALA A 209 -12.87 5.77 17.47
N ASN A 210 -12.64 5.53 18.74
CA ASN A 210 -12.08 4.25 19.20
C ASN A 210 -12.73 3.84 20.52
N GLN A 211 -12.76 2.53 20.79
CA GLN A 211 -13.11 2.03 22.11
C GLN A 211 -11.89 2.17 23.02
N VAL A 212 -12.09 2.71 24.22
CA VAL A 212 -11.08 2.67 25.28
C VAL A 212 -11.04 1.24 25.82
N GLY A 213 -9.86 0.64 25.94
CA GLY A 213 -9.72 -0.69 26.52
C GLY A 213 -10.21 -0.69 27.97
N GLN A 214 -11.01 -1.68 28.38
CA GLN A 214 -11.19 -1.98 29.79
C GLN A 214 -9.81 -2.38 30.34
N PHE A 215 -9.22 -1.52 31.16
CA PHE A 215 -8.11 -1.95 32.01
C PHE A 215 -8.64 -3.08 32.90
N PRO A 216 -7.94 -4.23 33.02
CA PRO A 216 -8.25 -5.14 34.10
C PRO A 216 -8.07 -4.36 35.40
N SER A 217 -9.17 -4.21 36.16
CA SER A 217 -9.10 -3.70 37.52
C SER A 217 -8.14 -4.60 38.29
N PHE A 218 -7.00 -4.06 38.69
CA PHE A 218 -6.14 -4.76 39.65
C PHE A 218 -6.94 -4.94 40.94
N PRO A 219 -7.09 -6.18 41.46
CA PRO A 219 -7.63 -6.34 42.80
C PRO A 219 -6.61 -5.73 43.78
N HIS A 220 -7.12 -4.84 44.65
CA HIS A 220 -6.42 -4.39 45.84
C HIS A 220 -6.23 -5.55 46.84
#